data_AF-A0A7W7CAB4-F1
#
_entry.id   AF-A0A7W7CAB4-F1
#
_cell.length_a   1.000
_cell.length_b   1.000
_cell.length_c   1.000
_cell.angle_alpha   90.00
_cell.angle_beta   90.00
_cell.angle_gamma   90.00
#
_symmetry.space_group_name_H-M   'P 1'
#
loop_
_entity.id
_entity.type
_entity.pdbx_description
1 polymer ?
#
loop_
_entity_poly.entity_id
_entity_poly.type
_entity_poly.pdbx_seq_one_letter_code
_entity_poly.pdbx_strand_id
1 'polypeptide(L)'
;MSRNVGLTALAAFESAPLLVWLVDGLRNQPLGANAAARAHGAGPFGGPELRAAVTEAALTGQATRVTLDLHAGAVTPLLGGDSAVLVVLADVAEALRSGGETAEAHTVPGVAVAGVHRVNASLSAAAGDFYEAIPLDGGRIALAVGDVGQGEDTAGAMTRLRGALLAYLLAGMGVEEVMANLGRFAGRTAGAGGSTASLAVLDPGSLRLDYVTAGHPPPLLIGADGGSRALARTGGAPLGYGDGGYRAQTAQLTEADTVLLHTNGLLWLPGPDAERNAHLLLRSAAARLTESGLTVEQAGRAIIEDLAGSRQLRDEAVLLAARLRPSAPAPLTMVVPARPDQLRPVRRQFQDWLGTAGASQQDVEILQLTSGEAMTNAIEHAYPPGTVGQVEFRARLDPDGTVQVDITDQGGWVAPRHDRGSRGRGLLLMRQCVDELRVSPTEHGTSVCLRHRLRGLDVAEQDEGGLSGFGAPQEANRLPAGADLRTAYIGERVHAWLSGELDGAATEVLGRQLANLTCGGTVPLSVDLSQVGHLSSAGVTLLFELAHQASTAGCRLHVHAATGSSAAYVLANTGLHAVAEVMVVASQPDEPEPSIPPS
;
A
#
# COMPACT_ATOMS: atom_id res chain seq x y z
N MET A 1 -9.18 18.74 11.46
CA MET A 1 -8.49 18.84 10.16
C MET A 1 -7.01 18.46 10.22
N SER A 2 -6.25 18.78 11.27
CA SER A 2 -4.83 18.37 11.40
C SER A 2 -4.56 16.90 11.78
N ARG A 3 -5.57 16.11 12.18
CA ARG A 3 -5.42 14.69 12.55
C ARG A 3 -5.31 13.74 11.36
N ASN A 4 -5.86 14.08 10.20
CA ASN A 4 -5.81 13.21 9.01
C ASN A 4 -4.44 13.23 8.32
N VAL A 5 -3.75 14.37 8.30
CA VAL A 5 -2.42 14.50 7.68
C VAL A 5 -1.39 13.59 8.38
N GLY A 6 -1.49 13.46 9.71
CA GLY A 6 -0.62 12.56 10.48
C GLY A 6 -0.87 11.08 10.20
N LEU A 7 -2.13 10.68 9.99
CA LEU A 7 -2.49 9.29 9.67
C LEU A 7 -2.08 8.90 8.25
N THR A 8 -2.22 9.80 7.28
CA THR A 8 -1.80 9.55 5.89
C THR A 8 -0.28 9.49 5.76
N ALA A 9 0.45 10.38 6.45
CA ALA A 9 1.91 10.34 6.48
C ALA A 9 2.43 9.09 7.21
N LEU A 10 1.78 8.67 8.30
CA LEU A 10 2.11 7.44 9.01
C LEU A 10 1.80 6.21 8.15
N ALA A 11 0.67 6.18 7.46
CA ALA A 11 0.32 5.08 6.54
C ALA A 11 1.32 4.97 5.38
N ALA A 12 1.70 6.10 4.78
CA ALA A 12 2.72 6.14 3.71
C ALA A 12 4.12 5.74 4.22
N PHE A 13 4.48 6.15 5.43
CA PHE A 13 5.71 5.72 6.10
C PHE A 13 5.70 4.20 6.34
N GLU A 14 4.58 3.67 6.83
CA GLU A 14 4.39 2.25 7.14
C GLU A 14 4.37 1.36 5.88
N SER A 15 3.78 1.84 4.79
CA SER A 15 3.70 1.10 3.53
C SER A 15 4.90 1.28 2.60
N ALA A 16 5.90 2.08 3.00
CA ALA A 16 7.06 2.33 2.15
C ALA A 16 7.88 1.04 1.95
N PRO A 17 8.26 0.68 0.71
CA PRO A 17 9.02 -0.53 0.41
C PRO A 17 10.51 -0.43 0.81
N LEU A 18 10.92 0.70 1.39
CA LEU A 18 12.28 0.97 1.87
C LEU A 18 12.40 0.59 3.34
N LEU A 19 13.59 0.20 3.81
CA LEU A 19 13.82 0.02 5.24
C LEU A 19 14.09 1.39 5.86
N VAL A 20 13.13 1.89 6.64
CA VAL A 20 13.21 3.23 7.24
C VAL A 20 13.17 3.14 8.75
N TRP A 21 14.14 3.77 9.40
CA TRP A 21 14.22 3.94 10.85
C TRP A 21 14.27 5.41 11.22
N LEU A 22 13.67 5.74 12.36
CA LEU A 22 13.76 7.03 13.02
C LEU A 22 14.68 6.88 14.22
N VAL A 23 15.67 7.76 14.37
CA VAL A 23 16.72 7.66 15.39
C VAL A 23 16.90 9.01 16.08
N ASP A 24 17.06 9.01 17.41
CA ASP A 24 17.59 10.16 18.15
C ASP A 24 19.07 10.27 17.80
N GLY A 25 19.41 11.24 16.97
CA GLY A 25 20.75 11.32 16.39
C GLY A 25 21.83 11.77 17.37
N LEU A 26 21.48 12.36 18.52
CA LEU A 26 22.46 12.65 19.58
C LEU A 26 22.69 11.45 20.50
N ARG A 27 21.65 10.63 20.72
CA ARG A 27 21.74 9.45 21.61
C ARG A 27 21.99 8.14 20.87
N ASN A 28 21.92 8.14 19.54
CA ASN A 28 21.94 6.94 18.70
C ASN A 28 20.92 5.87 19.16
N GLN A 29 19.74 6.32 19.60
CA GLN A 29 18.67 5.44 20.07
C GLN A 29 17.54 5.39 19.03
N PRO A 30 17.05 4.20 18.66
CA PRO A 30 15.93 4.10 17.74
C PRO A 30 14.67 4.68 18.41
N LEU A 31 14.02 5.60 17.70
CA LEU A 31 12.73 6.19 18.07
C LEU A 31 11.55 5.47 17.40
N GLY A 32 11.78 4.85 16.24
CA GLY A 32 10.77 4.13 15.47
C GLY A 32 11.34 3.50 14.19
N ALA A 33 10.52 2.71 13.49
CA ALA A 33 10.86 2.08 12.22
C ALA A 33 9.56 1.82 11.44
N ASN A 34 9.59 1.65 10.12
CA ASN A 34 8.41 1.25 9.34
C ASN A 34 8.23 -0.28 9.28
N ALA A 35 7.10 -0.77 8.75
CA ALA A 35 6.80 -2.21 8.68
C ALA A 35 7.90 -3.03 8.01
N ALA A 36 8.44 -2.56 6.89
CA ALA A 36 9.53 -3.22 6.18
C ALA A 36 10.81 -3.32 7.02
N ALA A 37 11.21 -2.23 7.69
CA ALA A 37 12.35 -2.21 8.61
C ALA A 37 12.16 -3.11 9.84
N ARG A 38 10.92 -3.24 10.34
CA ARG A 38 10.60 -4.14 11.47
C ARG A 38 10.63 -5.61 11.05
N ALA A 39 10.11 -5.93 9.87
CA ALA A 39 10.15 -7.28 9.30
C ALA A 39 11.58 -7.74 9.00
N HIS A 40 12.48 -6.81 8.65
CA HIS A 40 13.91 -7.07 8.46
C HIS A 40 14.66 -7.39 9.78
N GLY A 41 14.05 -7.17 10.96
CA GLY A 41 14.63 -7.46 12.26
C GLY A 41 15.38 -6.28 12.90
N ALA A 42 16.20 -6.55 13.93
CA ALA A 42 16.99 -5.52 14.62
C ALA A 42 18.02 -4.91 13.64
N GLY A 43 17.64 -3.79 13.02
CA GLY A 43 18.41 -3.11 11.96
C GLY A 43 19.86 -2.77 12.35
N PRO A 44 20.68 -2.27 11.42
CA PRO A 44 22.15 -2.20 11.59
C PRO A 44 22.65 -1.08 12.53
N PHE A 45 21.82 -0.61 13.47
CA PHE A 45 22.14 0.38 14.51
C PHE A 45 23.24 -0.08 15.49
N GLY A 46 23.77 -1.29 15.32
CA GLY A 46 24.95 -1.80 16.02
C GLY A 46 26.29 -1.34 15.44
N GLY A 47 26.33 -0.92 14.16
CA GLY A 47 27.57 -0.62 13.45
C GLY A 47 28.19 0.73 13.82
N PRO A 48 29.53 0.82 14.03
CA PRO A 48 30.20 2.07 14.38
C PRO A 48 30.09 3.15 13.29
N GLU A 49 30.04 2.75 12.02
CA GLU A 49 29.96 3.65 10.85
C GLU A 49 28.60 4.35 10.76
N LEU A 50 27.50 3.60 10.93
CA LEU A 50 26.15 4.17 10.93
C LEU A 50 25.94 5.13 12.11
N ARG A 51 26.46 4.78 13.29
CA ARG A 51 26.37 5.64 14.48
C ARG A 51 27.13 6.96 14.30
N ALA A 52 28.31 6.91 13.68
CA ALA A 52 29.08 8.12 13.38
C ALA A 52 28.30 9.06 12.47
N ALA A 53 27.71 8.53 11.40
CA ALA A 53 26.95 9.32 10.43
C ALA A 53 25.62 9.84 10.98
N VAL A 54 24.92 9.08 11.83
CA VAL A 54 23.72 9.54 12.54
C VAL A 54 24.04 10.71 13.47
N THR A 55 25.16 10.61 14.19
CA THR A 55 25.63 11.69 15.07
C THR A 55 26.03 12.93 14.27
N GLU A 56 26.75 12.73 13.17
CA GLU A 56 27.16 13.82 12.27
C GLU A 56 25.95 14.52 11.66
N ALA A 57 24.98 13.78 11.13
CA ALA A 57 23.76 14.33 10.55
C ALA A 57 22.94 15.14 11.56
N ALA A 58 22.85 14.67 12.82
CA ALA A 58 22.17 15.39 13.89
C ALA A 58 22.88 16.67 14.32
N LEU A 59 24.22 16.67 14.36
CA LEU A 59 25.01 17.84 14.74
C LEU A 59 25.10 18.89 13.64
N THR A 60 25.19 18.45 12.38
CA THR A 60 25.40 19.34 11.23
C THR A 60 24.10 19.76 10.56
N GLY A 61 23.01 19.02 10.78
CA GLY A 61 21.76 19.21 10.03
C GLY A 61 21.89 18.87 8.54
N GLN A 62 22.98 18.22 8.12
CA GLN A 62 23.20 17.77 6.75
C GLN A 62 22.92 16.27 6.62
N ALA A 63 22.42 15.86 5.45
CA ALA A 63 22.22 14.43 5.18
C ALA A 63 23.57 13.77 4.84
N THR A 64 23.83 12.62 5.46
CA THR A 64 25.08 11.86 5.30
C THR A 64 24.75 10.50 4.68
N ARG A 65 25.53 10.09 3.67
CA ARG A 65 25.46 8.73 3.12
C ARG A 65 26.49 7.82 3.78
N VAL A 66 26.11 6.58 4.03
CA VAL A 66 26.98 5.58 4.69
C VAL A 66 26.92 4.29 3.90
N THR A 67 28.09 3.70 3.68
CA THR A 67 28.20 2.34 3.15
C THR A 67 28.36 1.40 4.34
N LEU A 68 27.50 0.40 4.44
CA LEU A 68 27.57 -0.67 5.45
C LEU A 68 27.96 -1.98 4.76
N ASP A 69 28.42 -2.97 5.53
CA ASP A 69 29.09 -4.18 5.03
C ASP A 69 28.37 -4.98 3.92
N LEU A 70 27.09 -4.69 3.62
CA LEU A 70 26.38 -5.16 2.42
C LEU A 70 25.33 -4.18 1.85
N HIS A 71 25.13 -2.96 2.39
CA HIS A 71 24.01 -2.06 2.06
C HIS A 71 24.45 -0.58 1.95
N ALA A 72 23.77 0.21 1.12
CA ALA A 72 23.95 1.67 1.09
C ALA A 72 22.82 2.37 1.86
N GLY A 73 23.19 3.17 2.85
CA GLY A 73 22.27 3.89 3.72
C GLY A 73 22.30 5.40 3.49
N ALA A 74 21.14 6.04 3.55
CA ALA A 74 21.01 7.49 3.64
C ALA A 74 20.53 7.89 5.03
N VAL A 75 21.25 8.80 5.66
CA VAL A 75 20.96 9.32 6.99
C VAL A 75 20.57 10.80 6.83
N THR A 76 19.30 11.13 7.07
CA THR A 76 18.74 12.47 6.80
C THR A 76 18.16 13.07 8.07
N PRO A 77 18.63 14.24 8.54
CA PRO A 77 18.06 14.90 9.71
C PRO A 77 16.66 15.45 9.39
N LEU A 78 15.73 15.31 10.33
CA LEU A 78 14.41 15.94 10.21
C LEU A 78 14.51 17.40 10.62
N LEU A 79 14.12 18.31 9.74
CA LEU A 79 14.14 19.74 10.03
C LEU A 79 12.91 20.14 10.84
N GLY A 80 13.05 20.09 12.17
CA GLY A 80 12.06 20.61 13.12
C GLY A 80 12.43 20.33 14.57
N GLY A 81 13.07 21.28 15.25
CA GLY A 81 13.19 21.40 16.72
C GLY A 81 13.98 20.33 17.50
N ASP A 82 13.94 19.06 17.08
CA ASP A 82 14.49 17.90 17.79
C ASP A 82 15.58 17.20 16.96
N SER A 83 16.54 16.55 17.63
CA SER A 83 17.69 15.86 17.00
C SER A 83 17.34 14.54 16.28
N ALA A 84 16.10 14.40 15.79
CA ALA A 84 15.63 13.19 15.14
C ALA A 84 16.19 13.09 13.70
N VAL A 85 16.64 11.88 13.35
CA VAL A 85 17.26 11.58 12.05
C VAL A 85 16.58 10.36 11.45
N LEU A 86 16.27 10.43 10.16
CA LEU A 86 15.77 9.33 9.36
C LEU A 86 16.95 8.52 8.82
N VAL A 87 16.99 7.23 9.08
CA VAL A 87 17.92 6.29 8.47
C VAL A 87 17.14 5.45 7.47
N VAL A 88 17.42 5.64 6.19
CA VAL A 88 16.86 4.85 5.10
C VAL A 88 17.94 3.91 4.63
N LEU A 89 17.77 2.61 4.83
CA LEU A 89 18.58 1.62 4.16
C LEU A 89 17.73 1.03 3.05
N ALA A 90 18.20 1.18 1.84
CA ALA A 90 17.72 0.33 0.77
C ALA A 90 18.87 -0.59 0.38
N ASP A 91 18.49 -1.76 -0.11
CA ASP A 91 19.29 -2.39 -1.15
C ASP A 91 19.18 -1.50 -2.40
N VAL A 92 19.83 -0.31 -2.37
CA VAL A 92 19.81 0.69 -3.44
C VAL A 92 20.53 0.17 -4.69
N ALA A 93 20.96 -1.08 -4.68
CA ALA A 93 21.84 -1.59 -5.71
C ALA A 93 21.35 -2.88 -6.37
N GLU A 94 20.62 -3.84 -5.77
CA GLU A 94 20.26 -5.04 -6.56
C GLU A 94 19.23 -4.77 -7.68
N ALA A 95 18.29 -3.83 -7.49
CA ALA A 95 17.34 -3.42 -8.54
C ALA A 95 17.92 -2.43 -9.58
N LEU A 96 19.06 -1.78 -9.29
CA LEU A 96 19.77 -0.89 -10.22
C LEU A 96 21.01 -1.54 -10.87
N ARG A 97 21.46 -2.72 -10.38
CA ARG A 97 22.70 -3.39 -10.79
C ARG A 97 22.57 -4.34 -11.98
N SER A 98 21.37 -4.75 -12.38
CA SER A 98 21.20 -5.43 -13.66
C SER A 98 20.78 -4.40 -14.71
N GLY A 99 21.59 -4.22 -15.76
CA GLY A 99 21.15 -3.47 -16.93
C GLY A 99 19.87 -4.11 -17.45
N GLY A 100 18.75 -3.50 -17.12
CA GLY A 100 17.44 -4.13 -17.20
C GLY A 100 16.36 -3.06 -17.22
N GLU A 101 15.31 -3.35 -17.94
CA GLU A 101 14.10 -2.53 -17.99
C GLU A 101 13.25 -2.87 -16.77
N THR A 102 12.87 -1.85 -16.00
CA THR A 102 11.92 -2.01 -14.88
C THR A 102 10.56 -1.43 -15.30
N ALA A 103 9.51 -2.20 -15.11
CA ALA A 103 8.14 -1.78 -15.37
C ALA A 103 7.31 -1.94 -14.09
N GLU A 104 6.63 -0.88 -13.68
CA GLU A 104 5.68 -0.90 -12.55
C GLU A 104 4.28 -0.54 -13.05
N ALA A 105 3.33 -1.46 -12.88
CA ALA A 105 1.94 -1.27 -13.23
C ALA A 105 1.14 -0.84 -11.99
N HIS A 106 0.44 0.28 -12.09
CA HIS A 106 -0.46 0.78 -11.05
C HIS A 106 -1.88 0.88 -11.63
N THR A 107 -2.87 0.32 -10.94
CA THR A 107 -4.26 0.42 -11.38
C THR A 107 -5.06 1.29 -10.41
N VAL A 108 -5.62 2.36 -10.95
CA VAL A 108 -6.62 3.20 -10.27
C VAL A 108 -7.97 2.93 -10.96
N PRO A 109 -9.11 2.94 -10.25
CA PRO A 109 -10.42 2.84 -10.89
C PRO A 109 -10.55 3.83 -12.06
N GLY A 110 -10.95 3.33 -13.22
CA GLY A 110 -11.08 4.15 -14.42
C GLY A 110 -9.75 4.54 -15.10
N VAL A 111 -8.57 4.17 -14.57
CA VAL A 111 -7.27 4.47 -15.20
C VAL A 111 -6.29 3.30 -15.09
N ALA A 112 -5.80 2.82 -16.23
CA ALA A 112 -4.68 1.89 -16.28
C ALA A 112 -3.36 2.66 -16.44
N VAL A 113 -2.40 2.46 -15.54
CA VAL A 113 -1.12 3.18 -15.54
C VAL A 113 0.04 2.22 -15.61
N ALA A 114 1.04 2.56 -16.42
CA ALA A 114 2.30 1.84 -16.46
C ALA A 114 3.47 2.82 -16.58
N GLY A 115 4.47 2.67 -15.70
CA GLY A 115 5.77 3.29 -15.84
C GLY A 115 6.77 2.29 -16.38
N VAL A 116 7.54 2.67 -17.39
CA VAL A 116 8.64 1.86 -17.92
C VAL A 116 9.91 2.70 -17.85
N HIS A 117 10.92 2.18 -17.16
CA HIS A 117 12.20 2.84 -16.96
C HIS A 117 13.33 1.97 -17.50
N ARG A 118 14.14 2.56 -18.37
CA ARG A 118 15.32 1.92 -18.94
C ARG A 118 16.57 2.72 -18.57
N VAL A 119 17.38 2.11 -17.70
CA VAL A 119 18.68 2.63 -17.28
C VAL A 119 19.76 2.14 -18.22
N ASN A 120 20.69 3.02 -18.62
CA ASN A 120 21.87 2.60 -19.34
C ASN A 120 22.90 2.01 -18.36
N ALA A 121 23.27 0.75 -18.54
CA ALA A 121 24.24 0.03 -17.68
C ALA A 121 25.59 0.76 -17.52
N SER A 122 25.96 1.64 -18.46
CA SER A 122 27.20 2.43 -18.43
C SER A 122 27.10 3.70 -17.57
N LEU A 123 25.88 4.12 -17.20
CA LEU A 123 25.54 5.35 -16.46
C LEU A 123 24.86 5.07 -15.10
N SER A 124 24.73 3.79 -14.71
CA SER A 124 23.96 3.31 -13.54
C SER A 124 24.26 4.02 -12.20
N ALA A 125 25.47 4.57 -12.00
CA ALA A 125 25.82 5.32 -10.78
C ALA A 125 25.29 6.77 -10.73
N ALA A 126 24.70 7.28 -11.81
CA ALA A 126 24.29 8.68 -11.96
C ALA A 126 22.84 8.83 -12.48
N ALA A 127 22.00 7.83 -12.20
CA ALA A 127 20.60 7.83 -12.60
C ALA A 127 19.83 9.02 -11.98
N GLY A 128 19.23 9.84 -12.85
CA GLY A 128 18.57 11.10 -12.49
C GLY A 128 17.11 11.17 -12.91
N ASP A 129 16.68 10.24 -13.75
CA ASP A 129 15.31 10.16 -14.23
C ASP A 129 14.40 9.45 -13.21
N PHE A 130 13.21 9.98 -13.01
CA PHE A 130 12.20 9.39 -12.15
C PHE A 130 10.78 9.57 -12.70
N TYR A 131 9.88 8.72 -12.22
CA TYR A 131 8.45 8.90 -12.39
C TYR A 131 7.68 8.60 -11.10
N GLU A 132 6.46 9.11 -11.02
CA GLU A 132 5.50 8.85 -9.96
C GLU A 132 4.08 8.74 -10.52
N ALA A 133 3.31 7.79 -10.00
CA ALA A 133 1.88 7.63 -10.26
C ALA A 133 1.13 7.52 -8.93
N ILE A 134 0.48 8.61 -8.51
CA ILE A 134 -0.03 8.77 -7.15
C ILE A 134 -1.55 8.92 -7.18
N PRO A 135 -2.32 7.97 -6.63
CA PRO A 135 -3.75 8.13 -6.44
C PRO A 135 -4.03 9.31 -5.50
N LEU A 136 -4.97 10.17 -5.89
CA LEU A 136 -5.42 11.33 -5.13
C LEU A 136 -6.89 11.17 -4.72
N ASP A 137 -7.34 12.04 -3.81
CA ASP A 137 -8.74 12.12 -3.42
C ASP A 137 -9.66 12.36 -4.63
N GLY A 138 -10.83 11.72 -4.57
CA GLY A 138 -11.87 11.83 -5.60
C GLY A 138 -11.63 10.96 -6.84
N GLY A 139 -10.77 9.94 -6.76
CA GLY A 139 -10.47 9.05 -7.89
C GLY A 139 -9.57 9.67 -8.96
N ARG A 140 -8.95 10.82 -8.64
CA ARG A 140 -7.97 11.48 -9.50
C ARG A 140 -6.61 10.80 -9.35
N ILE A 141 -5.73 11.02 -10.31
CA ILE A 141 -4.36 10.51 -10.24
C ILE A 141 -3.35 11.58 -10.67
N ALA A 142 -2.29 11.75 -9.90
CA ALA A 142 -1.13 12.55 -10.30
C ALA A 142 -0.12 11.66 -11.02
N LEU A 143 0.37 12.14 -12.15
CA LEU A 143 1.41 11.56 -12.98
C LEU A 143 2.56 12.56 -13.01
N ALA A 144 3.75 12.14 -12.60
CA ALA A 144 4.92 13.00 -12.67
C ALA A 144 6.09 12.27 -13.29
N VAL A 145 6.88 13.01 -14.04
CA VAL A 145 8.16 12.57 -14.59
C VAL A 145 9.17 13.70 -14.40
N GLY A 146 10.40 13.38 -14.05
CA GLY A 146 11.45 14.38 -13.89
C GLY A 146 12.83 13.82 -14.15
N ASP A 147 13.77 14.75 -14.34
CA ASP A 147 15.16 14.51 -14.70
C ASP A 147 16.02 15.49 -13.87
N VAL A 148 16.88 14.94 -13.00
CA VAL A 148 17.74 15.70 -12.09
C VAL A 148 19.08 16.06 -12.74
N GLY A 149 19.34 15.61 -13.96
CA GLY A 149 20.62 15.74 -14.64
C GLY A 149 21.62 14.69 -14.15
N GLN A 150 22.90 14.96 -14.36
CA GLN A 150 24.00 14.03 -14.07
C GLN A 150 24.99 14.68 -13.10
N GLY A 151 25.52 13.92 -12.14
CA GLY A 151 26.41 14.43 -11.08
C GLY A 151 26.51 13.52 -9.85
N GLU A 152 27.48 13.78 -8.98
CA GLU A 152 27.85 12.90 -7.86
C GLU A 152 26.75 12.68 -6.80
N ASP A 153 25.79 13.61 -6.63
CA ASP A 153 24.64 13.45 -5.70
C ASP A 153 23.26 13.39 -6.39
N THR A 154 23.22 13.02 -7.68
CA THR A 154 22.00 13.02 -8.49
C THR A 154 20.89 12.15 -7.88
N ALA A 155 21.20 10.90 -7.51
CA ALA A 155 20.22 10.00 -6.91
C ALA A 155 19.65 10.55 -5.58
N GLY A 156 20.45 11.32 -4.84
CA GLY A 156 20.05 11.91 -3.55
C GLY A 156 19.12 13.09 -3.75
N ALA A 157 19.48 13.98 -4.68
CA ALA A 157 18.62 15.07 -5.13
C ALA A 157 17.29 14.55 -5.70
N MET A 158 17.33 13.51 -6.54
CA MET A 158 16.15 12.81 -7.06
C MET A 158 15.25 12.29 -5.95
N THR A 159 15.80 11.57 -4.97
CA THR A 159 15.02 11.02 -3.85
C THR A 159 14.34 12.12 -3.05
N ARG A 160 15.05 13.22 -2.76
CA ARG A 160 14.51 14.37 -2.04
C ARG A 160 13.40 15.08 -2.82
N LEU A 161 13.57 15.25 -4.14
CA LEU A 161 12.55 15.85 -5.01
C LEU A 161 11.29 14.98 -5.09
N ARG A 162 11.43 13.65 -5.24
CA ARG A 162 10.31 12.69 -5.21
C ARG A 162 9.55 12.77 -3.89
N GLY A 163 10.26 12.76 -2.76
CA GLY A 163 9.66 12.88 -1.43
C GLY A 163 8.90 14.20 -1.24
N ALA A 164 9.47 15.32 -1.68
CA ALA A 164 8.80 16.62 -1.60
C ALA A 164 7.54 16.67 -2.49
N LEU A 165 7.64 16.15 -3.72
CA LEU A 165 6.51 16.04 -4.65
C LEU A 165 5.36 15.22 -4.04
N LEU A 166 5.65 14.03 -3.53
CA LEU A 166 4.69 13.16 -2.84
C LEU A 166 4.02 13.89 -1.68
N ALA A 167 4.80 14.55 -0.81
CA ALA A 167 4.28 15.28 0.33
C ALA A 167 3.32 16.42 -0.07
N TYR A 168 3.64 17.19 -1.11
CA TYR A 168 2.79 18.28 -1.58
C TYR A 168 1.50 17.79 -2.23
N LEU A 169 1.56 16.71 -3.00
CA LEU A 169 0.39 16.08 -3.62
C LEU A 169 -0.55 15.50 -2.56
N LEU A 170 -0.01 14.78 -1.58
CA LEU A 170 -0.78 14.21 -0.47
C LEU A 170 -1.34 15.28 0.49
N ALA A 171 -0.73 16.47 0.53
CA ALA A 171 -1.28 17.62 1.22
C ALA A 171 -2.47 18.28 0.47
N GLY A 172 -2.82 17.80 -0.72
CA GLY A 172 -3.94 18.28 -1.52
C GLY A 172 -3.66 19.57 -2.29
N MET A 173 -2.39 19.94 -2.49
CA MET A 173 -2.01 21.15 -3.23
C MET A 173 -2.33 21.02 -4.73
N GLY A 174 -2.66 22.14 -5.37
CA GLY A 174 -2.88 22.20 -6.82
C GLY A 174 -1.57 22.12 -7.61
N VAL A 175 -1.62 21.70 -8.89
CA VAL A 175 -0.42 21.47 -9.72
C VAL A 175 0.54 22.67 -9.81
N GLU A 176 0.03 23.90 -9.92
CA GLU A 176 0.87 25.11 -9.93
C GLU A 176 1.61 25.31 -8.60
N GLU A 177 0.91 25.10 -7.48
CA GLU A 177 1.46 25.26 -6.14
C GLU A 177 2.51 24.20 -5.84
N VAL A 178 2.23 22.95 -6.20
CA VAL A 178 3.19 21.83 -6.10
C VAL A 178 4.47 22.19 -6.86
N MET A 179 4.37 22.62 -8.11
CA MET A 179 5.55 22.96 -8.91
C MET A 179 6.30 24.20 -8.40
N ALA A 180 5.60 25.22 -7.94
CA ALA A 180 6.23 26.40 -7.34
C ALA A 180 7.00 26.03 -6.06
N ASN A 181 6.43 25.19 -5.20
CA ASN A 181 7.08 24.70 -3.99
C ASN A 181 8.26 23.77 -4.31
N LEU A 182 8.10 22.88 -5.28
CA LEU A 182 9.17 22.01 -5.76
C LEU A 182 10.32 22.82 -6.36
N GLY A 183 10.04 23.89 -7.10
CA GLY A 183 11.06 24.81 -7.62
C GLY A 183 11.86 25.52 -6.52
N ARG A 184 11.19 25.99 -5.46
CA ARG A 184 11.86 26.59 -4.28
C ARG A 184 12.68 25.55 -3.51
N PHE A 185 12.16 24.34 -3.37
CA PHE A 185 12.83 23.23 -2.71
C PHE A 185 14.10 22.83 -3.46
N ALA A 186 14.00 22.69 -4.79
CA ALA A 186 15.13 22.39 -5.68
C ALA A 186 16.23 23.46 -5.57
N GLY A 187 15.87 24.75 -5.56
CA GLY A 187 16.83 25.84 -5.40
C GLY A 187 17.59 25.87 -4.06
N ARG A 188 17.11 25.13 -3.05
CA ARG A 188 17.75 25.00 -1.72
C ARG A 188 18.41 23.63 -1.52
N THR A 189 18.24 22.72 -2.48
CA THR A 189 18.71 21.35 -2.37
C THR A 189 19.95 21.19 -3.25
N ALA A 190 21.07 20.84 -2.64
CA ALA A 190 22.30 20.57 -3.38
C ALA A 190 22.05 19.48 -4.44
N GLY A 191 22.53 19.73 -5.66
CA GLY A 191 22.36 18.83 -6.81
C GLY A 191 20.98 18.83 -7.47
N ALA A 192 19.98 19.53 -6.92
CA ALA A 192 18.62 19.58 -7.49
C ALA A 192 18.32 20.86 -8.30
N GLY A 193 19.21 21.86 -8.24
CA GLY A 193 19.07 23.05 -9.06
C GLY A 193 19.27 22.71 -10.53
N GLY A 194 18.31 23.06 -11.39
CA GLY A 194 18.36 22.79 -12.83
C GLY A 194 17.60 21.54 -13.24
N SER A 195 17.06 20.79 -12.29
CA SER A 195 16.20 19.64 -12.57
C SER A 195 14.97 20.06 -13.36
N THR A 196 14.51 19.17 -14.24
CA THR A 196 13.29 19.38 -15.02
C THR A 196 12.20 18.44 -14.53
N ALA A 197 10.94 18.85 -14.64
CA ALA A 197 9.82 17.99 -14.28
C ALA A 197 8.55 18.35 -15.05
N SER A 198 7.74 17.34 -15.34
CA SER A 198 6.37 17.45 -15.83
C SER A 198 5.44 16.82 -14.82
N LEU A 199 4.43 17.55 -14.37
CA LEU A 199 3.38 17.08 -13.47
C LEU A 199 2.03 17.23 -14.18
N ALA A 200 1.23 16.17 -14.17
CA ALA A 200 -0.13 16.16 -14.66
C ALA A 200 -1.06 15.50 -13.67
N VAL A 201 -2.24 16.06 -13.44
CA VAL A 201 -3.31 15.48 -12.64
C VAL A 201 -4.46 15.15 -13.56
N LEU A 202 -4.77 13.87 -13.65
CA LEU A 202 -5.84 13.30 -14.45
C LEU A 202 -7.07 13.09 -13.56
N ASP A 203 -8.19 13.67 -13.97
CA ASP A 203 -9.51 13.40 -13.41
C ASP A 203 -10.31 12.54 -14.41
N PRO A 204 -10.46 11.23 -14.13
CA PRO A 204 -11.22 10.34 -15.01
C PRO A 204 -12.72 10.64 -14.99
N GLY A 205 -13.25 11.26 -13.94
CA GLY A 205 -14.68 11.58 -13.82
C GLY A 205 -15.10 12.75 -14.71
N SER A 206 -14.23 13.77 -14.84
CA SER A 206 -14.48 14.93 -15.71
C SER A 206 -13.75 14.87 -17.06
N LEU A 207 -13.01 13.79 -17.31
CA LEU A 207 -12.13 13.60 -18.48
C LEU A 207 -11.20 14.80 -18.69
N ARG A 208 -10.65 15.32 -17.59
CA ARG A 208 -9.83 16.54 -17.57
C ARG A 208 -8.41 16.23 -17.14
N LEU A 209 -7.44 16.83 -17.82
CA LEU A 209 -6.03 16.78 -17.46
C LEU A 209 -5.51 18.19 -17.16
N ASP A 210 -5.16 18.47 -15.90
CA ASP A 210 -4.45 19.68 -15.53
C ASP A 210 -2.95 19.38 -15.44
N TYR A 211 -2.11 20.11 -16.15
CA TYR A 211 -0.68 19.80 -16.23
C TYR A 211 0.20 21.04 -16.25
N VAL A 212 1.46 20.85 -15.89
CA VAL A 212 2.47 21.90 -15.76
C VAL A 212 3.86 21.31 -16.01
N THR A 213 4.70 22.05 -16.73
CA THR A 213 6.06 21.64 -17.10
C THR A 213 7.08 22.65 -16.61
N ALA A 214 8.11 22.21 -15.90
CA ALA A 214 9.28 23.00 -15.51
C ALA A 214 10.49 22.58 -16.33
N GLY A 215 10.78 23.31 -17.42
CA GLY A 215 11.89 22.98 -18.33
C GLY A 215 11.82 21.60 -19.00
N HIS A 216 10.68 20.90 -18.90
CA HIS A 216 10.51 19.51 -19.33
C HIS A 216 9.63 19.39 -20.59
N PRO A 217 9.77 18.32 -21.39
CA PRO A 217 8.84 18.04 -22.49
C PRO A 217 7.37 17.99 -22.01
N PRO A 218 6.42 18.48 -22.83
CA PRO A 218 5.01 18.40 -22.49
C PRO A 218 4.48 16.98 -22.61
N PRO A 219 3.42 16.62 -21.86
CA PRO A 219 2.75 15.34 -22.04
C PRO A 219 2.25 15.18 -23.48
N LEU A 220 2.17 13.93 -23.94
CA LEU A 220 1.57 13.56 -25.22
C LEU A 220 0.18 12.98 -24.97
N LEU A 221 -0.73 13.21 -25.92
CA LEU A 221 -2.04 12.57 -25.95
C LEU A 221 -2.14 11.67 -27.17
N ILE A 222 -2.56 10.43 -26.92
CA ILE A 222 -2.79 9.41 -27.92
C ILE A 222 -4.27 9.02 -27.86
N GLY A 223 -5.02 9.36 -28.90
CA GLY A 223 -6.42 8.99 -29.06
C GLY A 223 -6.58 7.53 -29.47
N ALA A 224 -7.75 6.96 -29.18
CA ALA A 224 -8.09 5.58 -29.56
C ALA A 224 -8.12 5.35 -31.08
N ASP A 225 -8.30 6.41 -31.87
CA ASP A 225 -8.25 6.40 -33.34
C ASP A 225 -6.83 6.43 -33.91
N GLY A 226 -5.81 6.47 -33.04
CA GLY A 226 -4.40 6.58 -33.41
C GLY A 226 -3.96 8.02 -33.66
N GLY A 227 -4.84 9.02 -33.49
CA GLY A 227 -4.45 10.42 -33.47
C GLY A 227 -3.49 10.69 -32.31
N SER A 228 -2.32 11.27 -32.58
CA SER A 228 -1.36 11.62 -31.54
C SER A 228 -0.88 13.05 -31.64
N ARG A 229 -0.73 13.71 -30.49
CA ARG A 229 -0.22 15.09 -30.42
C ARG A 229 0.50 15.37 -29.11
N ALA A 230 1.53 16.21 -29.16
CA ALA A 230 2.08 16.83 -27.97
C ALA A 230 1.11 17.89 -27.43
N LEU A 231 0.99 18.00 -26.10
CA LEU A 231 0.32 19.13 -25.47
C LEU A 231 1.15 20.40 -25.60
N ALA A 232 0.50 21.55 -25.41
CA ALA A 232 1.22 22.82 -25.42
C ALA A 232 2.13 22.90 -24.18
N ARG A 233 3.35 23.41 -24.37
CA ARG A 233 4.27 23.67 -23.26
C ARG A 233 3.66 24.74 -22.35
N THR A 234 3.68 24.51 -21.06
CA THR A 234 3.13 25.48 -20.11
C THR A 234 4.12 26.61 -19.79
N GLY A 235 5.41 26.37 -20.07
CA GLY A 235 6.49 27.33 -19.85
C GLY A 235 7.02 27.33 -18.40
N GLY A 236 8.14 28.04 -18.19
CA GLY A 236 8.82 28.12 -16.91
C GLY A 236 10.25 27.58 -16.96
N ALA A 237 11.14 28.19 -16.18
CA ALA A 237 12.52 27.75 -16.05
C ALA A 237 12.60 26.36 -15.39
N PRO A 238 13.70 25.61 -15.59
CA PRO A 238 13.99 24.44 -14.76
C PRO A 238 13.89 24.76 -13.27
N LEU A 239 13.62 23.73 -12.47
CA LEU A 239 13.46 23.85 -11.02
C LEU A 239 14.70 24.52 -10.41
N GLY A 240 14.49 25.46 -9.50
CA GLY A 240 15.56 26.23 -8.85
C GLY A 240 16.11 27.42 -9.65
N TYR A 241 15.74 27.62 -10.91
CA TYR A 241 16.27 28.71 -11.76
C TYR A 241 15.20 29.72 -12.28
N GLY A 242 14.09 29.87 -11.56
CA GLY A 242 13.03 30.84 -11.88
C GLY A 242 12.44 31.51 -10.63
N ASP A 243 11.50 32.43 -10.84
CA ASP A 243 10.73 33.11 -9.78
C ASP A 243 9.60 32.23 -9.18
N GLY A 244 9.48 30.98 -9.65
CA GLY A 244 8.41 30.06 -9.28
C GLY A 244 7.09 30.31 -9.99
N GLY A 245 7.08 31.12 -11.06
CA GLY A 245 5.91 31.43 -11.89
C GLY A 245 5.47 30.31 -12.83
N TYR A 246 5.33 29.08 -12.34
CA TYR A 246 4.79 27.98 -13.14
C TYR A 246 3.28 28.15 -13.32
N ARG A 247 2.82 28.04 -14.57
CA ARG A 247 1.39 28.09 -14.91
C ARG A 247 0.94 26.74 -15.41
N ALA A 248 -0.23 26.32 -14.96
CA ALA A 248 -0.85 25.10 -15.43
C ALA A 248 -1.66 25.37 -16.70
N GLN A 249 -1.80 24.33 -17.52
CA GLN A 249 -2.76 24.28 -18.61
C GLN A 249 -3.70 23.10 -18.41
N THR A 250 -4.84 23.17 -19.09
CA THR A 250 -5.87 22.14 -19.03
C THR A 250 -6.09 21.57 -20.43
N ALA A 251 -6.13 20.25 -20.52
CA ALA A 251 -6.57 19.53 -21.71
C ALA A 251 -7.86 18.76 -21.41
N GLN A 252 -8.79 18.78 -22.36
CA GLN A 252 -9.96 17.90 -22.35
C GLN A 252 -9.58 16.57 -23.03
N LEU A 253 -9.98 15.48 -22.41
CA LEU A 253 -9.77 14.12 -22.89
C LEU A 253 -11.08 13.50 -23.36
N THR A 254 -10.96 12.43 -24.13
CA THR A 254 -12.05 11.53 -24.48
C THR A 254 -11.90 10.19 -23.75
N GLU A 255 -12.99 9.43 -23.69
CA GLU A 255 -12.93 8.06 -23.20
C GLU A 255 -11.97 7.24 -24.07
N ALA A 256 -11.08 6.47 -23.43
CA ALA A 256 -9.99 5.72 -24.07
C ALA A 256 -8.77 6.54 -24.56
N ASP A 257 -8.69 7.84 -24.30
CA ASP A 257 -7.43 8.57 -24.47
C ASP A 257 -6.33 8.00 -23.55
N THR A 258 -5.11 7.98 -24.07
CA THR A 258 -3.91 7.69 -23.30
C THR A 258 -3.04 8.94 -23.17
N VAL A 259 -2.76 9.32 -21.92
CA VAL A 259 -1.80 10.36 -21.56
C VAL A 259 -0.42 9.72 -21.42
N LEU A 260 0.60 10.35 -22.00
CA LEU A 260 1.98 9.85 -21.99
C LEU A 260 2.93 10.94 -21.52
N LEU A 261 3.65 10.70 -20.42
CA LEU A 261 4.76 11.54 -19.97
C LEU A 261 6.06 10.80 -20.26
N HIS A 262 7.13 11.54 -20.52
CA HIS A 262 8.43 10.95 -20.82
C HIS A 262 9.58 11.88 -20.47
N THR A 263 10.74 11.30 -20.18
CA THR A 263 11.99 12.06 -20.01
C THR A 263 12.66 12.37 -21.34
N ASN A 264 13.70 13.18 -21.28
CA ASN A 264 14.42 13.64 -22.45
C ASN A 264 15.21 12.52 -23.16
N GLY A 265 15.61 11.44 -22.49
CA GLY A 265 16.42 10.40 -23.13
C GLY A 265 15.72 9.67 -24.28
N LEU A 266 14.38 9.70 -24.34
CA LEU A 266 13.63 9.24 -25.52
C LEU A 266 13.73 10.18 -26.73
N LEU A 267 14.16 11.42 -26.54
CA LEU A 267 14.35 12.42 -27.59
C LEU A 267 15.81 12.52 -28.08
N TRP A 268 16.78 12.00 -27.33
CA TRP A 268 18.22 12.10 -27.64
C TRP A 268 18.80 10.87 -28.37
N LEU A 269 18.09 10.36 -29.38
CA LEU A 269 18.56 9.24 -30.22
C LEU A 269 19.70 9.68 -31.17
N PRO A 270 20.70 8.82 -31.50
CA PRO A 270 21.71 9.12 -32.51
C PRO A 270 21.06 9.30 -33.88
N GLY A 271 21.10 10.50 -34.47
CA GLY A 271 20.42 10.77 -35.74
C GLY A 271 19.91 12.22 -35.87
N PRO A 272 18.92 12.48 -36.75
CA PRO A 272 18.44 13.82 -37.07
C PRO A 272 17.87 14.55 -35.84
N ASP A 273 17.61 15.85 -35.99
CA ASP A 273 17.17 16.78 -34.93
C ASP A 273 16.09 16.26 -33.95
N ALA A 274 16.02 16.90 -32.77
CA ALA A 274 15.10 16.56 -31.69
C ALA A 274 13.61 16.55 -32.12
N GLU A 275 13.25 17.33 -33.14
CA GLU A 275 11.90 17.40 -33.67
C GLU A 275 11.52 16.09 -34.39
N ARG A 276 12.43 15.52 -35.17
CA ARG A 276 12.19 14.21 -35.80
C ARG A 276 12.09 13.08 -34.78
N ASN A 277 12.88 13.11 -33.69
CA ASN A 277 12.80 12.10 -32.64
C ASN A 277 11.47 12.17 -31.87
N ALA A 278 10.97 13.39 -31.60
CA ALA A 278 9.63 13.58 -31.04
C ALA A 278 8.53 13.01 -31.96
N HIS A 279 8.67 13.19 -33.28
CA HIS A 279 7.73 12.62 -34.25
C HIS A 279 7.77 11.07 -34.28
N LEU A 280 8.96 10.48 -34.15
CA LEU A 280 9.11 9.01 -34.05
C LEU A 280 8.44 8.48 -32.78
N LEU A 281 8.66 9.12 -31.63
CA LEU A 281 8.00 8.78 -30.37
C LEU A 281 6.47 8.83 -30.51
N LEU A 282 5.92 9.92 -31.06
CA LEU A 282 4.48 10.05 -31.29
C LEU A 282 3.91 8.96 -32.22
N ARG A 283 4.66 8.59 -33.27
CA ARG A 283 4.25 7.54 -34.21
C ARG A 283 4.27 6.16 -33.56
N SER A 284 5.34 5.81 -32.85
CA SER A 284 5.44 4.52 -32.14
C SER A 284 4.40 4.43 -31.04
N ALA A 285 4.21 5.51 -30.27
CA ALA A 285 3.17 5.57 -29.24
C ALA A 285 1.78 5.36 -29.82
N ALA A 286 1.43 6.06 -30.90
CA ALA A 286 0.16 5.86 -31.59
C ALA A 286 -0.04 4.41 -32.05
N ALA A 287 0.98 3.81 -32.67
CA ALA A 287 0.88 2.45 -33.18
C ALA A 287 0.71 1.40 -32.07
N ARG A 288 1.52 1.48 -31.00
CA ARG A 288 1.53 0.46 -29.93
C ARG A 288 0.40 0.62 -28.94
N LEU A 289 0.02 1.85 -28.61
CA LEU A 289 -1.06 2.10 -27.64
C LEU A 289 -2.45 1.84 -28.24
N THR A 290 -2.59 1.83 -29.56
CA THR A 290 -3.86 1.45 -30.23
C THR A 290 -3.90 -0.01 -30.68
N GLU A 291 -2.82 -0.76 -30.47
CA GLU A 291 -2.74 -2.18 -30.83
C GLU A 291 -3.65 -3.02 -29.91
N SER A 292 -4.64 -3.67 -30.51
CA SER A 292 -5.58 -4.54 -29.79
C SER A 292 -4.85 -5.69 -29.10
N GLY A 293 -5.12 -5.85 -27.80
CA GLY A 293 -4.58 -6.94 -26.99
C GLY A 293 -3.30 -6.61 -26.24
N LEU A 294 -2.69 -5.45 -26.47
CA LEU A 294 -1.57 -4.98 -25.63
C LEU A 294 -2.07 -4.23 -24.40
N THR A 295 -1.52 -4.57 -23.24
CA THR A 295 -1.65 -3.75 -22.04
C THR A 295 -0.87 -2.44 -22.22
N VAL A 296 -1.18 -1.44 -21.38
CA VAL A 296 -0.46 -0.14 -21.39
C VAL A 296 1.03 -0.34 -21.13
N GLU A 297 1.38 -1.30 -20.27
CA GLU A 297 2.77 -1.67 -19.97
C GLU A 297 3.47 -2.31 -21.19
N GLN A 298 2.84 -3.31 -21.81
CA GLN A 298 3.39 -3.98 -22.99
C GLN A 298 3.58 -3.00 -24.15
N ALA A 299 2.64 -2.09 -24.34
CA ALA A 299 2.76 -1.01 -25.30
C ALA A 299 3.90 -0.06 -24.94
N GLY A 300 4.07 0.30 -23.65
CA GLY A 300 5.18 1.11 -23.17
C GLY A 300 6.56 0.50 -23.44
N ARG A 301 6.71 -0.79 -23.14
CA ARG A 301 7.91 -1.58 -23.47
C ARG A 301 8.19 -1.58 -24.97
N ALA A 302 7.17 -1.91 -25.77
CA ALA A 302 7.30 -1.92 -27.23
C ALA A 302 7.66 -0.54 -27.81
N ILE A 303 7.18 0.57 -27.22
CA ILE A 303 7.58 1.93 -27.62
C ILE A 303 9.06 2.16 -27.33
N ILE A 304 9.53 1.84 -26.14
CA ILE A 304 10.95 1.99 -25.78
C ILE A 304 11.83 1.11 -26.66
N GLU A 305 11.41 -0.13 -26.95
CA GLU A 305 12.10 -1.04 -27.86
C GLU A 305 12.14 -0.52 -29.31
N ASP A 306 11.03 -0.01 -29.84
CA ASP A 306 10.94 0.57 -31.19
C ASP A 306 11.90 1.78 -31.33
N LEU A 307 12.01 2.59 -30.28
CA LEU A 307 12.84 3.79 -30.25
C LEU A 307 14.32 3.48 -30.01
N ALA A 308 14.61 2.49 -29.15
CA ALA A 308 15.96 2.03 -28.93
C ALA A 308 16.51 1.28 -30.15
N GLY A 309 15.75 0.35 -30.74
CA GLY A 309 16.15 -0.41 -31.93
C GLY A 309 17.60 -0.94 -31.88
N SER A 310 18.36 -0.79 -32.97
CA SER A 310 19.79 -1.11 -33.06
C SER A 310 20.72 -0.01 -32.52
N ARG A 311 20.18 0.99 -31.83
CA ARG A 311 20.91 2.17 -31.34
C ARG A 311 20.88 2.14 -29.81
N GLN A 312 22.05 2.12 -29.18
CA GLN A 312 22.10 2.28 -27.73
C GLN A 312 21.53 3.66 -27.36
N LEU A 313 20.52 3.66 -26.48
CA LEU A 313 20.07 4.87 -25.79
C LEU A 313 21.29 5.50 -25.13
N ARG A 314 21.48 6.81 -25.36
CA ARG A 314 22.62 7.54 -24.82
C ARG A 314 22.40 7.97 -23.38
N ASP A 315 21.15 8.05 -22.97
CA ASP A 315 20.70 8.54 -21.67
C ASP A 315 19.61 7.61 -21.13
N GLU A 316 19.22 7.83 -19.89
CA GLU A 316 18.09 7.14 -19.27
C GLU A 316 16.78 7.51 -19.94
N ALA A 317 15.85 6.55 -19.96
CA ALA A 317 14.58 6.75 -20.60
C ALA A 317 13.47 6.28 -19.68
N VAL A 318 12.59 7.21 -19.31
CA VAL A 318 11.36 6.94 -18.59
C VAL A 318 10.18 7.25 -19.49
N LEU A 319 9.20 6.34 -19.48
CA LEU A 319 7.91 6.48 -20.12
C LEU A 319 6.82 6.16 -19.11
N LEU A 320 5.93 7.12 -18.85
CA LEU A 320 4.77 6.93 -17.97
C LEU A 320 3.49 7.11 -18.77
N ALA A 321 2.73 6.03 -18.91
CA ALA A 321 1.49 5.99 -19.68
C ALA A 321 0.28 5.81 -18.76
N ALA A 322 -0.76 6.59 -18.96
CA ALA A 322 -2.03 6.48 -18.25
C ALA A 322 -3.20 6.48 -19.24
N ARG A 323 -3.89 5.34 -19.34
CA ARG A 323 -5.04 5.15 -20.23
C ARG A 323 -6.33 5.23 -19.43
N LEU A 324 -7.23 6.10 -19.87
CA LEU A 324 -8.60 6.12 -19.37
C LEU A 324 -9.29 4.80 -19.76
N ARG A 325 -9.79 4.07 -18.76
CA ARG A 325 -10.66 2.92 -18.99
C ARG A 325 -12.10 3.42 -19.09
N PRO A 326 -12.98 2.69 -19.82
CA PRO A 326 -14.41 2.93 -19.74
C PRO A 326 -14.85 3.00 -18.28
N SER A 327 -15.84 3.86 -17.96
CA SER A 327 -16.30 4.10 -16.60
C SER A 327 -16.40 2.80 -15.80
N ALA A 328 -15.95 2.84 -14.53
CA ALA A 328 -16.07 1.74 -13.58
C ALA A 328 -17.42 1.03 -13.75
N PRO A 329 -17.45 -0.32 -13.72
CA PRO A 329 -18.69 -1.03 -13.98
C PRO A 329 -19.77 -0.55 -13.01
N ALA A 330 -20.99 -0.35 -13.52
CA ALA A 330 -22.12 0.02 -12.67
C ALA A 330 -22.23 -0.99 -11.51
N PRO A 331 -22.66 -0.56 -10.31
CA PRO A 331 -22.80 -1.46 -9.18
C PRO A 331 -23.61 -2.70 -9.55
N LEU A 332 -23.06 -3.88 -9.29
CA LEU A 332 -23.76 -5.14 -9.47
C LEU A 332 -24.69 -5.34 -8.29
N THR A 333 -25.97 -5.56 -8.53
CA THR A 333 -26.95 -5.92 -7.49
C THR A 333 -27.76 -7.12 -7.95
N MET A 334 -27.80 -8.15 -7.12
CA MET A 334 -28.55 -9.38 -7.36
C MET A 334 -29.33 -9.74 -6.11
N VAL A 335 -30.60 -10.11 -6.25
CA VAL A 335 -31.39 -10.70 -5.18
C VAL A 335 -31.77 -12.10 -5.61
N VAL A 336 -31.23 -13.10 -4.92
CA VAL A 336 -31.39 -14.51 -5.29
C VAL A 336 -32.06 -15.30 -4.16
N PRO A 337 -32.83 -16.36 -4.47
CA PRO A 337 -33.28 -17.30 -3.46
C PRO A 337 -32.08 -17.93 -2.73
N ALA A 338 -32.18 -18.12 -1.42
CA ALA A 338 -31.16 -18.78 -0.61
C ALA A 338 -31.09 -20.28 -0.92
N ARG A 339 -30.52 -20.63 -2.09
CA ARG A 339 -30.38 -22.01 -2.57
C ARG A 339 -29.01 -22.25 -3.21
N PRO A 340 -28.39 -23.44 -3.02
CA PRO A 340 -27.06 -23.72 -3.54
C PRO A 340 -26.91 -23.60 -5.07
N ASP A 341 -27.98 -23.79 -5.84
CA ASP A 341 -27.97 -23.64 -7.30
C ASP A 341 -27.76 -22.18 -7.76
N GLN A 342 -27.99 -21.20 -6.89
CA GLN A 342 -27.81 -19.77 -7.17
C GLN A 342 -26.34 -19.30 -7.04
N LEU A 343 -25.46 -20.09 -6.41
CA LEU A 343 -24.04 -19.76 -6.30
C LEU A 343 -23.35 -19.64 -7.67
N ARG A 344 -23.73 -20.50 -8.63
CA ARG A 344 -23.11 -20.51 -9.97
C ARG A 344 -23.45 -19.25 -10.80
N PRO A 345 -24.72 -18.82 -10.91
CA PRO A 345 -25.07 -17.55 -11.55
C PRO A 345 -24.37 -16.34 -10.93
N VAL A 346 -24.39 -16.21 -9.60
CA VAL A 346 -23.75 -15.09 -8.88
C VAL A 346 -22.26 -15.05 -9.18
N ARG A 347 -21.56 -16.19 -9.08
CA ARG A 347 -20.13 -16.30 -9.40
C ARG A 347 -19.80 -15.83 -10.81
N ARG A 348 -20.56 -16.26 -11.81
CA ARG A 348 -20.33 -15.87 -13.21
C ARG A 348 -20.53 -14.37 -13.42
N GLN A 349 -21.65 -13.83 -12.94
CA GLN A 349 -21.94 -12.42 -13.14
C GLN A 349 -20.94 -11.52 -12.39
N PHE A 350 -20.50 -11.95 -11.20
CA PHE A 350 -19.45 -11.25 -10.47
C PHE A 350 -18.09 -11.35 -11.16
N GLN A 351 -17.77 -12.48 -11.81
CA GLN A 351 -16.53 -12.62 -12.60
C GLN A 351 -16.51 -11.66 -13.78
N ASP A 352 -17.60 -11.55 -14.53
CA ASP A 352 -17.73 -10.63 -15.66
C ASP A 352 -17.62 -9.15 -15.19
N TRP A 353 -18.24 -8.85 -14.03
CA TRP A 353 -18.15 -7.54 -13.40
C TRP A 353 -16.72 -7.20 -12.97
N LEU A 354 -16.00 -8.14 -12.34
CA LEU A 354 -14.59 -7.97 -11.96
C LEU A 354 -13.67 -7.82 -13.17
N GLY A 355 -13.94 -8.53 -14.26
CA GLY A 355 -13.23 -8.36 -15.52
C GLY A 355 -13.41 -6.94 -16.09
N THR A 356 -14.61 -6.37 -15.97
CA THR A 356 -14.89 -4.99 -16.37
C THR A 356 -14.27 -3.96 -15.41
N ALA A 357 -14.21 -4.27 -14.11
CA ALA A 357 -13.43 -3.50 -13.12
C ALA A 357 -11.92 -3.58 -13.36
N GLY A 358 -11.49 -4.56 -14.17
CA GLY A 358 -10.12 -4.89 -14.52
C GLY A 358 -9.29 -5.28 -13.30
N ALA A 359 -9.87 -6.17 -12.48
CA ALA A 359 -9.20 -6.91 -11.43
C ALA A 359 -8.16 -7.87 -12.02
N SER A 360 -7.07 -8.11 -11.29
CA SER A 360 -6.11 -9.17 -11.61
C SER A 360 -6.72 -10.56 -11.50
N GLN A 361 -6.08 -11.58 -12.10
CA GLN A 361 -6.52 -12.96 -11.91
C GLN A 361 -6.49 -13.35 -10.43
N GLN A 362 -5.45 -12.94 -9.70
CA GLN A 362 -5.33 -13.21 -8.26
C GLN A 362 -6.47 -12.56 -7.46
N ASP A 363 -6.81 -11.30 -7.74
CA ASP A 363 -7.93 -10.63 -7.07
C ASP A 363 -9.27 -11.26 -7.41
N VAL A 364 -9.45 -11.72 -8.66
CA VAL A 364 -10.65 -12.46 -9.06
C VAL A 364 -10.77 -13.73 -8.22
N GLU A 365 -9.69 -14.50 -8.05
CA GLU A 365 -9.70 -15.72 -7.25
C GLU A 365 -10.02 -15.44 -5.77
N ILE A 366 -9.38 -14.44 -5.18
CA ILE A 366 -9.60 -13.98 -3.79
C ILE A 366 -11.06 -13.55 -3.59
N LEU A 367 -11.56 -12.65 -4.42
CA LEU A 367 -12.91 -12.11 -4.30
C LEU A 367 -13.99 -13.16 -4.56
N GLN A 368 -13.75 -14.09 -5.48
CA GLN A 368 -14.67 -15.20 -5.75
C GLN A 368 -14.71 -16.23 -4.61
N LEU A 369 -13.55 -16.55 -4.02
CA LEU A 369 -13.47 -17.43 -2.87
C LEU A 369 -14.21 -16.86 -1.67
N THR A 370 -13.89 -15.61 -1.31
CA THR A 370 -14.42 -14.97 -0.10
C THR A 370 -15.91 -14.65 -0.20
N SER A 371 -16.35 -14.11 -1.33
CA SER A 371 -17.78 -13.87 -1.56
C SER A 371 -18.58 -15.18 -1.69
N GLY A 372 -17.98 -16.23 -2.26
CA GLY A 372 -18.58 -17.56 -2.34
C GLY A 372 -18.78 -18.20 -0.96
N GLU A 373 -17.83 -18.04 -0.06
CA GLU A 373 -17.93 -18.53 1.33
C GLU A 373 -19.00 -17.76 2.11
N ALA A 374 -19.04 -16.43 2.00
CA ALA A 374 -20.09 -15.61 2.61
C ALA A 374 -21.49 -15.97 2.09
N MET A 375 -21.66 -16.17 0.78
CA MET A 375 -22.91 -16.63 0.18
C MET A 375 -23.31 -18.02 0.66
N THR A 376 -22.35 -18.94 0.80
CA THR A 376 -22.61 -20.30 1.31
C THR A 376 -23.10 -20.24 2.76
N ASN A 377 -22.46 -19.41 3.60
CA ASN A 377 -22.91 -19.19 4.97
C ASN A 377 -24.34 -18.62 5.02
N ALA A 378 -24.66 -17.64 4.19
CA ALA A 378 -26.01 -17.08 4.10
C ALA A 378 -27.05 -18.13 3.67
N ILE A 379 -26.71 -19.01 2.73
CA ILE A 379 -27.61 -20.05 2.23
C ILE A 379 -27.81 -21.18 3.26
N GLU A 380 -26.74 -21.63 3.91
CA GLU A 380 -26.78 -22.79 4.80
C GLU A 380 -27.20 -22.47 6.24
N HIS A 381 -26.97 -21.24 6.70
CA HIS A 381 -27.10 -20.92 8.14
C HIS A 381 -28.13 -19.85 8.47
N ALA A 382 -28.51 -18.98 7.53
CA ALA A 382 -29.42 -17.88 7.84
C ALA A 382 -30.87 -18.35 8.03
N TYR A 383 -31.29 -19.43 7.35
CA TYR A 383 -32.68 -19.85 7.29
C TYR A 383 -32.92 -21.22 7.94
N PRO A 384 -34.07 -21.40 8.64
CA PRO A 384 -34.45 -22.71 9.16
C PRO A 384 -34.58 -23.75 8.03
N PRO A 385 -34.28 -25.03 8.30
CA PRO A 385 -34.42 -26.10 7.31
C PRO A 385 -35.80 -26.10 6.65
N GLY A 386 -35.83 -26.07 5.32
CA GLY A 386 -37.07 -26.07 4.52
C GLY A 386 -37.64 -24.68 4.21
N THR A 387 -37.07 -23.60 4.76
CA THR A 387 -37.44 -22.22 4.40
C THR A 387 -36.52 -21.72 3.30
N VAL A 388 -37.08 -21.16 2.22
CA VAL A 388 -36.29 -20.51 1.16
C VAL A 388 -36.40 -19.01 1.35
N GLY A 389 -35.40 -18.42 2.00
CA GLY A 389 -35.28 -16.97 2.11
C GLY A 389 -34.62 -16.34 0.88
N GLN A 390 -34.19 -15.08 1.01
CA GLN A 390 -33.48 -14.35 -0.03
C GLN A 390 -32.09 -13.91 0.43
N VAL A 391 -31.14 -13.87 -0.49
CA VAL A 391 -29.82 -13.30 -0.26
C VAL A 391 -29.63 -12.20 -1.29
N GLU A 392 -29.34 -11.00 -0.80
CA GLU A 392 -28.92 -9.87 -1.62
C GLU A 392 -27.40 -9.84 -1.72
N PHE A 393 -26.90 -9.77 -2.95
CA PHE A 393 -25.49 -9.62 -3.27
C PHE A 393 -25.31 -8.29 -3.98
N ARG A 394 -24.49 -7.40 -3.41
CA ARG A 394 -24.11 -6.14 -4.03
C ARG A 394 -22.60 -6.05 -4.15
N ALA A 395 -22.10 -5.66 -5.32
CA ALA A 395 -20.70 -5.33 -5.51
C ALA A 395 -20.57 -3.93 -6.13
N ARG A 396 -19.62 -3.15 -5.61
CA ARG A 396 -19.28 -1.82 -6.15
C ARG A 396 -17.79 -1.62 -6.15
N LEU A 397 -17.30 -0.80 -7.07
CA LEU A 397 -15.93 -0.34 -7.12
C LEU A 397 -15.89 1.10 -6.61
N ASP A 398 -15.26 1.31 -5.47
CA ASP A 398 -15.01 2.64 -4.91
C ASP A 398 -13.92 3.36 -5.74
N PRO A 399 -13.88 4.71 -5.77
CA PRO A 399 -12.90 5.47 -6.57
C PRO A 399 -11.42 5.26 -6.22
N ASP A 400 -11.12 4.66 -5.07
CA ASP A 400 -9.77 4.43 -4.54
C ASP A 400 -9.13 3.10 -4.95
N GLY A 401 -9.86 2.26 -5.68
CA GLY A 401 -9.43 0.92 -6.10
C GLY A 401 -10.14 -0.21 -5.37
N THR A 402 -10.96 0.11 -4.37
CA THR A 402 -11.52 -0.89 -3.47
C THR A 402 -12.81 -1.45 -4.02
N VAL A 403 -12.85 -2.77 -4.24
CA VAL A 403 -14.11 -3.49 -4.43
C VAL A 403 -14.74 -3.71 -3.07
N GLN A 404 -15.96 -3.22 -2.88
CA GLN A 404 -16.80 -3.60 -1.75
C GLN A 404 -17.89 -4.57 -2.22
N VAL A 405 -17.98 -5.71 -1.53
CA VAL A 405 -19.02 -6.71 -1.70
C VAL A 405 -19.86 -6.79 -0.42
N ASP A 406 -21.14 -6.49 -0.52
CA ASP A 406 -22.13 -6.60 0.55
C ASP A 406 -23.04 -7.81 0.27
N ILE A 407 -23.09 -8.75 1.21
CA ILE A 407 -23.95 -9.94 1.16
C ILE A 407 -24.90 -9.87 2.35
N THR A 408 -26.19 -9.70 2.07
CA THR A 408 -27.21 -9.50 3.09
C THR A 408 -28.28 -10.58 3.01
N ASP A 409 -28.52 -11.28 4.11
CA ASP A 409 -29.66 -12.18 4.28
C ASP A 409 -30.74 -11.55 5.17
N GLN A 410 -31.93 -12.16 5.16
CA GLN A 410 -33.08 -11.84 6.00
C GLN A 410 -33.37 -12.96 7.02
N GLY A 411 -32.32 -13.69 7.42
CA GLY A 411 -32.43 -14.84 8.30
C GLY A 411 -32.29 -14.53 9.78
N GLY A 412 -32.16 -15.55 10.61
CA GLY A 412 -31.71 -15.39 12.00
C GLY A 412 -30.20 -15.62 12.05
N TRP A 413 -29.43 -14.69 12.63
CA TRP A 413 -28.02 -14.97 12.91
C TRP A 413 -27.92 -16.14 13.90
N VAL A 414 -27.34 -17.26 13.45
CA VAL A 414 -26.98 -18.38 14.32
C VAL A 414 -25.48 -18.28 14.56
N ALA A 415 -25.08 -17.91 15.79
CA ALA A 415 -23.68 -17.88 16.17
C ALA A 415 -23.01 -19.24 15.85
N PRO A 416 -21.77 -19.26 15.32
CA PRO A 416 -21.12 -20.49 14.90
C PRO A 416 -21.06 -21.48 16.08
N ARG A 417 -21.78 -22.61 15.95
CA ARG A 417 -21.64 -23.72 16.91
C ARG A 417 -20.25 -24.32 16.69
N HIS A 418 -19.42 -24.26 17.74
CA HIS A 418 -18.12 -24.90 17.77
C HIS A 418 -18.30 -26.41 17.70
N ASP A 419 -18.19 -26.98 16.51
CA ASP A 419 -17.96 -28.41 16.35
C ASP A 419 -16.51 -28.61 15.89
N ARG A 420 -15.81 -29.59 16.47
CA ARG A 420 -14.38 -29.88 16.23
C ARG A 420 -14.15 -30.50 14.84
N GLY A 421 -14.62 -29.82 13.80
CA GLY A 421 -14.51 -30.19 12.39
C GLY A 421 -14.29 -28.96 11.50
N SER A 422 -14.28 -29.16 10.18
CA SER A 422 -14.02 -28.15 9.14
C SER A 422 -14.98 -26.94 9.10
N ARG A 423 -15.94 -26.83 10.02
CA ARG A 423 -16.97 -25.78 10.09
C ARG A 423 -16.51 -24.66 11.02
N GLY A 424 -16.17 -23.50 10.43
CA GLY A 424 -15.61 -22.33 11.13
C GLY A 424 -14.42 -21.67 10.43
N ARG A 425 -13.86 -22.31 9.39
CA ARG A 425 -12.75 -21.76 8.60
C ARG A 425 -13.16 -20.65 7.65
N GLY A 426 -14.44 -20.58 7.25
CA GLY A 426 -14.91 -19.65 6.23
C GLY A 426 -14.64 -18.17 6.54
N LEU A 427 -15.00 -17.73 7.74
CA LEU A 427 -14.73 -16.36 8.20
C LEU A 427 -13.25 -16.07 8.34
N LEU A 428 -12.47 -17.05 8.80
CA LEU A 428 -11.01 -16.92 8.90
C LEU A 428 -10.35 -16.80 7.52
N LEU A 429 -10.76 -17.64 6.56
CA LEU A 429 -10.31 -17.58 5.16
C LEU A 429 -10.66 -16.23 4.54
N MET A 430 -11.90 -15.76 4.73
CA MET A 430 -12.31 -14.45 4.24
C MET A 430 -11.40 -13.34 4.78
N ARG A 431 -11.14 -13.31 6.09
CA ARG A 431 -10.29 -12.28 6.72
C ARG A 431 -8.82 -12.31 6.30
N GLN A 432 -8.29 -13.48 5.99
CA GLN A 432 -6.90 -13.59 5.52
C GLN A 432 -6.75 -13.17 4.06
N CYS A 433 -7.84 -13.19 3.31
CA CYS A 433 -7.85 -12.95 1.87
C CYS A 433 -8.20 -11.50 1.49
N VAL A 434 -9.09 -10.82 2.23
CA VAL A 434 -9.51 -9.43 1.93
C VAL A 434 -8.96 -8.43 2.95
N ASP A 435 -8.79 -7.18 2.52
CA ASP A 435 -8.26 -6.10 3.37
C ASP A 435 -9.16 -5.80 4.57
N GLU A 436 -10.48 -5.91 4.41
CA GLU A 436 -11.43 -5.71 5.51
C GLU A 436 -12.67 -6.61 5.38
N LEU A 437 -13.05 -7.25 6.48
CA LEU A 437 -14.30 -7.99 6.63
C LEU A 437 -15.08 -7.45 7.83
N ARG A 438 -16.30 -6.99 7.58
CA ARG A 438 -17.28 -6.64 8.63
C ARG A 438 -18.47 -7.57 8.55
N VAL A 439 -18.90 -8.07 9.69
CA VAL A 439 -20.14 -8.84 9.83
C VAL A 439 -21.04 -8.06 10.79
N SER A 440 -22.20 -7.65 10.33
CA SER A 440 -23.13 -6.82 11.09
C SER A 440 -24.48 -7.53 11.18
N PRO A 441 -24.96 -7.85 12.40
CA PRO A 441 -26.34 -8.26 12.58
C PRO A 441 -27.25 -7.06 12.28
N THR A 442 -28.35 -7.32 11.60
CA THR A 442 -29.43 -6.36 11.32
C THR A 442 -30.70 -6.80 12.05
N GLU A 443 -31.71 -5.93 12.16
CA GLU A 443 -32.99 -6.27 12.83
C GLU A 443 -33.68 -7.52 12.27
N HIS A 444 -33.34 -7.92 11.04
CA HIS A 444 -34.00 -9.00 10.30
C HIS A 444 -33.02 -10.00 9.65
N GLY A 445 -31.72 -9.98 9.95
CA GLY A 445 -30.75 -10.81 9.23
C GLY A 445 -29.29 -10.44 9.46
N THR A 446 -28.40 -10.97 8.63
CA THR A 446 -26.96 -10.68 8.71
C THR A 446 -26.49 -9.98 7.45
N SER A 447 -25.61 -8.98 7.61
CA SER A 447 -24.89 -8.37 6.50
C SER A 447 -23.40 -8.63 6.64
N VAL A 448 -22.80 -9.20 5.59
CA VAL A 448 -21.36 -9.43 5.46
C VAL A 448 -20.82 -8.44 4.42
N CYS A 449 -19.89 -7.58 4.83
CA CYS A 449 -19.22 -6.61 3.97
C CYS A 449 -17.75 -7.00 3.83
N LEU A 450 -17.33 -7.30 2.60
CA LEU A 450 -15.94 -7.55 2.20
C LEU A 450 -15.43 -6.30 1.48
N ARG A 451 -14.24 -5.82 1.83
CA ARG A 451 -13.53 -4.77 1.07
C ARG A 451 -12.15 -5.26 0.69
N HIS A 452 -11.82 -5.15 -0.59
CA HIS A 452 -10.54 -5.59 -1.15
C HIS A 452 -10.07 -4.62 -2.22
N ARG A 453 -8.85 -4.10 -2.10
CA ARG A 453 -8.23 -3.20 -3.04
C ARG A 453 -7.67 -3.98 -4.21
N LEU A 454 -8.14 -3.66 -5.41
CA LEU A 454 -7.65 -4.29 -6.62
C LEU A 454 -6.18 -3.95 -6.84
N ARG A 455 -5.38 -5.00 -6.97
CA ARG A 455 -4.03 -5.00 -7.48
C ARG A 455 -4.21 -5.11 -9.00
N GLY A 456 -3.57 -4.25 -9.78
CA GLY A 456 -3.76 -4.24 -11.23
C GLY A 456 -3.52 -5.61 -11.89
N LEU A 457 -3.90 -5.77 -13.16
CA LEU A 457 -3.57 -6.97 -13.94
C LEU A 457 -2.07 -7.28 -13.84
N ASP A 458 -1.71 -8.22 -12.97
CA ASP A 458 -0.35 -8.69 -12.84
C ASP A 458 0.06 -9.55 -14.03
N VAL A 459 1.34 -9.38 -14.33
CA VAL A 459 2.19 -10.11 -15.25
C VAL A 459 1.98 -11.61 -15.09
N ALA A 460 1.94 -12.32 -16.21
CA ALA A 460 2.12 -13.76 -16.24
C ALA A 460 3.53 -14.10 -15.70
N GLU A 461 3.67 -14.21 -14.38
CA GLU A 461 4.77 -14.99 -13.82
C GLU A 461 4.50 -16.45 -14.13
N GLN A 462 5.47 -17.06 -14.79
CA GLN A 462 5.46 -18.47 -15.12
C GLN A 462 5.42 -19.29 -13.82
N ASP A 463 4.39 -20.10 -13.71
CA ASP A 463 4.17 -21.22 -12.79
C ASP A 463 5.48 -21.94 -12.39
N GLU A 464 5.84 -21.89 -11.10
CA GLU A 464 6.35 -23.04 -10.32
C GLU A 464 6.08 -22.79 -8.83
N GLY A 465 4.83 -22.96 -8.42
CA GLY A 465 4.45 -22.79 -7.01
C GLY A 465 2.98 -23.11 -6.77
N GLY A 466 2.55 -24.30 -7.18
CA GLY A 466 1.21 -24.79 -6.91
C GLY A 466 0.81 -24.60 -5.44
N LEU A 467 -0.49 -24.47 -5.20
CA LEU A 467 -1.18 -24.43 -3.91
C LEU A 467 -1.00 -25.74 -3.09
N SER A 468 0.23 -26.25 -2.99
CA SER A 468 0.67 -27.37 -2.17
C SER A 468 1.36 -26.84 -0.91
N GLY A 469 0.58 -26.22 -0.03
CA GLY A 469 1.05 -25.70 1.25
C GLY A 469 0.11 -25.98 2.43
N PHE A 470 -0.90 -26.85 2.27
CA PHE A 470 -1.72 -27.32 3.39
C PHE A 470 -1.12 -28.60 3.99
N GLY A 471 0.12 -28.50 4.46
CA GLY A 471 0.75 -29.50 5.33
C GLY A 471 0.21 -29.39 6.77
N ALA A 472 0.07 -30.52 7.47
CA ALA A 472 -0.55 -30.63 8.79
C ALA A 472 0.00 -29.63 9.86
N PRO A 473 -0.85 -28.90 10.61
CA PRO A 473 -0.43 -27.73 11.40
C PRO A 473 -0.09 -27.99 12.88
N GLN A 474 0.44 -29.15 13.27
CA GLN A 474 0.56 -29.48 14.71
C GLN A 474 1.86 -29.06 15.40
N GLU A 475 2.97 -28.82 14.69
CA GLU A 475 4.26 -28.45 15.31
C GLU A 475 4.58 -26.96 15.25
N ALA A 476 4.16 -26.23 14.21
CA ALA A 476 4.49 -24.81 13.99
C ALA A 476 3.67 -23.81 14.84
N ASN A 477 2.82 -24.29 15.75
CA ASN A 477 1.91 -23.46 16.55
C ASN A 477 2.22 -23.51 18.06
N ARG A 478 3.42 -23.96 18.45
CA ARG A 478 3.88 -23.92 19.85
C ARG A 478 4.53 -22.57 20.14
N LEU A 479 4.16 -21.98 21.27
CA LEU A 479 4.82 -20.77 21.77
C LEU A 479 6.29 -21.07 22.12
N PRO A 480 7.19 -20.08 21.97
CA PRO A 480 8.57 -20.20 22.43
C PRO A 480 8.64 -20.54 23.93
N ALA A 481 9.71 -21.22 24.34
CA ALA A 481 9.94 -21.50 25.76
C ALA A 481 10.08 -20.19 26.53
N GLY A 482 9.10 -19.88 27.40
CA GLY A 482 9.08 -18.64 28.19
C GLY A 482 7.86 -17.74 27.96
N ALA A 483 6.96 -18.08 27.03
CA ALA A 483 5.66 -17.43 26.89
C ALA A 483 4.52 -18.48 27.00
N ASP A 484 3.48 -18.16 27.75
CA ASP A 484 2.30 -19.02 27.88
C ASP A 484 1.01 -18.22 27.59
N LEU A 485 0.07 -18.88 26.93
CA LEU A 485 -1.25 -18.36 26.60
C LEU A 485 -2.29 -19.31 27.15
N ARG A 486 -3.05 -18.83 28.15
CA ARG A 486 -4.24 -19.52 28.64
C ARG A 486 -5.45 -18.77 28.13
N THR A 487 -6.45 -19.49 27.64
CA THR A 487 -7.66 -18.88 27.10
C THR A 487 -8.91 -19.57 27.63
N ALA A 488 -9.94 -18.78 27.88
CA ALA A 488 -11.26 -19.28 28.22
C ALA A 488 -12.34 -18.39 27.63
N TYR A 489 -13.50 -18.98 27.39
CA TYR A 489 -14.71 -18.23 27.08
C TYR A 489 -15.44 -17.94 28.39
N ILE A 490 -15.66 -16.65 28.68
CA ILE A 490 -16.48 -16.21 29.81
C ILE A 490 -17.65 -15.42 29.21
N GLY A 491 -18.82 -16.05 29.18
CA GLY A 491 -19.97 -15.53 28.43
C GLY A 491 -19.70 -15.53 26.93
N GLU A 492 -19.92 -14.39 26.26
CA GLU A 492 -19.69 -14.19 24.83
C GLU A 492 -18.28 -13.62 24.52
N ARG A 493 -17.38 -13.59 25.50
CA ARG A 493 -16.05 -12.98 25.39
C ARG A 493 -14.93 -14.00 25.54
N VAL A 494 -13.89 -13.85 24.72
CA VAL A 494 -12.62 -14.56 24.89
C VAL A 494 -11.79 -13.81 25.92
N HIS A 495 -11.36 -14.51 26.97
CA HIS A 495 -10.36 -14.05 27.92
C HIS A 495 -9.04 -14.76 27.64
N ALA A 496 -7.99 -13.98 27.44
CA ALA A 496 -6.64 -14.44 27.18
C ALA A 496 -5.71 -13.97 28.30
N TRP A 497 -5.17 -14.91 29.08
CA TRP A 497 -4.13 -14.65 30.07
C TRP A 497 -2.77 -14.92 29.43
N LEU A 498 -2.00 -13.85 29.29
CA LEU A 498 -0.64 -13.91 28.80
C LEU A 498 0.33 -13.92 29.97
N SER A 499 1.33 -14.77 29.92
CA SER A 499 2.42 -14.76 30.90
C SER A 499 3.77 -14.96 30.22
N GLY A 500 4.82 -14.46 30.89
CA GLY A 500 6.18 -14.55 30.39
C GLY A 500 6.63 -13.35 29.56
N GLU A 501 7.54 -13.58 28.61
CA GLU A 501 8.13 -12.52 27.76
C GLU A 501 7.40 -12.43 26.41
N LEU A 502 6.87 -11.25 26.09
CA LEU A 502 6.19 -10.98 24.81
C LEU A 502 7.16 -10.34 23.81
N ASP A 503 8.02 -11.16 23.19
CA ASP A 503 8.97 -10.77 22.15
C ASP A 503 8.43 -10.95 20.72
N GLY A 504 9.23 -10.67 19.69
CA GLY A 504 8.81 -10.76 18.28
C GLY A 504 8.35 -12.17 17.86
N ALA A 505 9.01 -13.22 18.33
CA ALA A 505 8.67 -14.59 17.97
C ALA A 505 7.39 -15.07 18.68
N ALA A 506 7.22 -14.73 19.97
CA ALA A 506 6.01 -15.04 20.70
C ALA A 506 4.80 -14.28 20.14
N THR A 507 4.96 -13.00 19.80
CA THR A 507 3.86 -12.14 19.34
C THR A 507 3.27 -12.56 18.00
N GLU A 508 4.07 -13.09 17.07
CA GLU A 508 3.56 -13.61 15.80
C GLU A 508 2.64 -14.84 15.99
N VAL A 509 3.05 -15.77 16.85
CA VAL A 509 2.27 -16.97 17.19
C VAL A 509 1.02 -16.59 17.99
N LEU A 510 1.15 -15.71 18.99
CA LEU A 510 0.04 -15.22 19.80
C LEU A 510 -0.99 -14.47 18.96
N GLY A 511 -0.55 -13.61 18.04
CA GLY A 511 -1.44 -12.89 17.13
C GLY A 511 -2.28 -13.83 16.29
N ARG A 512 -1.68 -14.87 15.69
CA ARG A 512 -2.44 -15.90 14.97
C ARG A 512 -3.42 -16.65 15.87
N GLN A 513 -3.01 -17.05 17.08
CA GLN A 513 -3.88 -17.81 17.98
C GLN A 513 -5.07 -16.98 18.49
N LEU A 514 -4.83 -15.73 18.88
CA LEU A 514 -5.87 -14.80 19.33
C LEU A 514 -6.79 -14.37 18.19
N ALA A 515 -6.25 -14.16 16.98
CA ALA A 515 -7.07 -13.93 15.79
C ALA A 515 -7.96 -15.15 15.51
N ASN A 516 -7.44 -16.39 15.59
CA ASN A 516 -8.25 -17.59 15.41
C ASN A 516 -9.37 -17.71 16.46
N LEU A 517 -9.05 -17.48 17.73
CA LEU A 517 -10.01 -17.60 18.84
C LEU A 517 -11.10 -16.53 18.79
N THR A 518 -10.76 -15.32 18.36
CA THR A 518 -11.72 -14.22 18.23
C THR A 518 -12.44 -14.21 16.88
N CYS A 519 -12.16 -15.23 16.07
CA CYS A 519 -12.52 -15.32 14.65
C CYS A 519 -12.06 -14.11 13.83
N GLY A 520 -11.05 -13.35 14.29
CA GLY A 520 -10.50 -12.13 13.70
C GLY A 520 -11.04 -10.83 14.31
N GLY A 521 -11.41 -10.84 15.60
CA GLY A 521 -11.91 -9.67 16.34
C GLY A 521 -13.43 -9.55 16.45
N THR A 522 -14.22 -10.45 15.84
CA THR A 522 -15.70 -10.48 15.94
C THR A 522 -16.22 -10.99 17.27
N VAL A 523 -15.41 -11.76 17.99
CA VAL A 523 -15.71 -12.12 19.37
C VAL A 523 -14.94 -11.14 20.27
N PRO A 524 -15.62 -10.46 21.22
CA PRO A 524 -14.96 -9.57 22.16
C PRO A 524 -13.75 -10.25 22.82
N LEU A 525 -12.66 -9.50 22.96
CA LEU A 525 -11.40 -10.00 23.53
C LEU A 525 -11.02 -9.19 24.78
N SER A 526 -10.74 -9.90 25.85
CA SER A 526 -10.04 -9.39 27.04
C SER A 526 -8.65 -10.02 27.10
N VAL A 527 -7.61 -9.20 27.10
CA VAL A 527 -6.22 -9.62 27.28
C VAL A 527 -5.75 -9.22 28.67
N ASP A 528 -5.28 -10.19 29.45
CA ASP A 528 -4.70 -9.99 30.76
C ASP A 528 -3.18 -10.12 30.69
N LEU A 529 -2.50 -9.02 31.01
CA LEU A 529 -1.05 -8.86 31.01
C LEU A 529 -0.48 -8.82 32.44
N SER A 530 -1.26 -9.18 33.46
CA SER A 530 -0.83 -9.12 34.87
C SER A 530 0.38 -10.00 35.17
N GLN A 531 0.56 -11.10 34.44
CA GLN A 531 1.66 -12.06 34.57
C GLN A 531 2.74 -11.90 33.47
N VAL A 532 2.69 -10.80 32.71
CA VAL A 532 3.70 -10.50 31.68
C VAL A 532 4.88 -9.77 32.33
N GLY A 533 6.06 -10.39 32.27
CA GLY A 533 7.29 -9.82 32.82
C GLY A 533 7.87 -8.69 31.96
N HIS A 534 7.74 -8.83 30.63
CA HIS A 534 8.25 -7.87 29.66
C HIS A 534 7.29 -7.71 28.47
N LEU A 535 6.86 -6.47 28.23
CA LEU A 535 6.07 -6.08 27.06
C LEU A 535 6.96 -5.31 26.08
N SER A 536 7.40 -5.97 25.00
CA SER A 536 8.23 -5.35 23.96
C SER A 536 7.41 -4.46 23.01
N SER A 537 8.09 -3.73 22.13
CA SER A 537 7.44 -2.98 21.03
C SER A 537 6.65 -3.88 20.08
N ALA A 538 7.07 -5.14 19.88
CA ALA A 538 6.29 -6.12 19.12
C ALA A 538 4.98 -6.47 19.86
N GLY A 539 5.04 -6.62 21.19
CA GLY A 539 3.86 -6.86 22.02
C GLY A 539 2.89 -5.68 22.03
N VAL A 540 3.41 -4.44 22.06
CA VAL A 540 2.59 -3.22 21.91
C VAL A 540 1.93 -3.18 20.53
N THR A 541 2.68 -3.49 19.46
CA THR A 541 2.17 -3.52 18.09
C THR A 541 1.03 -4.53 17.95
N LEU A 542 1.22 -5.74 18.49
CA LEU A 542 0.18 -6.76 18.55
C LEU A 542 -1.10 -6.26 19.25
N LEU A 543 -0.98 -5.51 20.36
CA LEU A 543 -2.15 -4.94 21.04
C LEU A 543 -2.87 -3.88 20.20
N PHE A 544 -2.14 -3.06 19.45
CA PHE A 544 -2.73 -2.10 18.50
C PHE A 544 -3.40 -2.81 17.32
N GLU A 545 -2.81 -3.87 16.80
CA GLU A 545 -3.40 -4.71 15.75
C GLU A 545 -4.69 -5.37 16.24
N LEU A 546 -4.68 -5.98 17.42
CA LEU A 546 -5.88 -6.58 18.03
C LEU A 546 -6.96 -5.52 18.33
N ALA A 547 -6.57 -4.32 18.78
CA ALA A 547 -7.51 -3.22 19.01
C ALA A 547 -8.13 -2.72 17.69
N HIS A 548 -7.33 -2.62 16.63
CA HIS A 548 -7.79 -2.26 15.30
C HIS A 548 -8.75 -3.31 14.74
N GLN A 549 -8.39 -4.60 14.83
CA GLN A 549 -9.23 -5.74 14.43
C GLN A 549 -10.55 -5.79 15.19
N ALA A 550 -10.53 -5.55 16.50
CA ALA A 550 -11.76 -5.47 17.29
C ALA A 550 -12.63 -4.28 16.84
N SER A 551 -12.04 -3.10 16.65
CA SER A 551 -12.73 -1.88 16.26
C SER A 551 -13.40 -1.98 14.89
N THR A 552 -12.71 -2.55 13.89
CA THR A 552 -13.29 -2.79 12.55
C THR A 552 -14.46 -3.79 12.61
N ALA A 553 -14.42 -4.74 13.55
CA ALA A 553 -15.51 -5.67 13.82
C ALA A 553 -16.63 -5.11 14.72
N GLY A 554 -16.56 -3.84 15.15
CA GLY A 554 -17.53 -3.23 16.05
C GLY A 554 -17.42 -3.68 17.51
N CYS A 555 -16.35 -4.38 17.87
CA CYS A 555 -15.99 -4.74 19.24
C CYS A 555 -14.93 -3.79 19.80
N ARG A 556 -14.69 -3.86 21.11
CA ARG A 556 -13.59 -3.12 21.74
C ARG A 556 -12.67 -4.10 22.46
N LEU A 557 -11.35 -3.93 22.26
CA LEU A 557 -10.36 -4.68 23.00
C LEU A 557 -10.32 -4.20 24.45
N HIS A 558 -10.38 -5.13 25.40
CA HIS A 558 -10.13 -4.84 26.81
C HIS A 558 -8.74 -5.34 27.19
N VAL A 559 -7.91 -4.48 27.76
CA VAL A 559 -6.55 -4.82 28.18
C VAL A 559 -6.44 -4.59 29.68
N HIS A 560 -6.03 -5.62 30.40
CA HIS A 560 -5.82 -5.58 31.84
C HIS A 560 -4.32 -5.65 32.14
N ALA A 561 -3.85 -4.79 33.03
CA ALA A 561 -2.48 -4.83 33.53
C ALA A 561 -2.45 -4.63 35.06
N ALA A 562 -1.49 -5.25 35.73
CA ALA A 562 -1.30 -5.09 37.17
C ALA A 562 -0.70 -3.72 37.53
N THR A 563 -1.20 -3.07 38.57
CA THR A 563 -0.65 -1.79 39.07
C THR A 563 0.84 -1.93 39.39
N GLY A 564 1.67 -1.07 38.79
CA GLY A 564 3.12 -1.08 38.99
C GLY A 564 3.89 -2.08 38.12
N SER A 565 3.23 -2.82 37.24
CA SER A 565 3.92 -3.72 36.30
C SER A 565 4.58 -2.97 35.13
N SER A 566 5.55 -3.63 34.48
CA SER A 566 6.19 -3.13 33.25
C SER A 566 5.15 -2.90 32.14
N ALA A 567 4.18 -3.80 32.00
CA ALA A 567 3.07 -3.67 31.07
C ALA A 567 2.21 -2.43 31.35
N ALA A 568 1.87 -2.14 32.62
CA ALA A 568 1.10 -0.95 32.96
C ALA A 568 1.86 0.35 32.63
N TYR A 569 3.17 0.40 32.89
CA TYR A 569 4.02 1.54 32.53
C TYR A 569 4.10 1.75 31.02
N VAL A 570 4.29 0.68 30.25
CA VAL A 570 4.34 0.75 28.78
C VAL A 570 3.00 1.21 28.22
N LEU A 571 1.87 0.64 28.66
CA LEU A 571 0.53 1.02 28.20
C LEU A 571 0.16 2.47 28.46
N ALA A 572 0.64 3.05 29.57
CA ALA A 572 0.43 4.46 29.89
C ALA A 572 1.12 5.40 28.86
N ASN A 573 2.20 4.95 28.21
CA ASN A 573 3.03 5.75 27.32
C ASN A 573 2.79 5.47 25.82
N THR A 574 2.03 4.44 25.46
CA THR A 574 1.85 4.05 24.05
C THR A 574 0.61 4.67 23.38
N GLY A 575 -0.31 5.25 24.16
CA GLY A 575 -1.55 5.82 23.62
C GLY A 575 -2.65 4.80 23.32
N LEU A 576 -2.48 3.53 23.71
CA LEU A 576 -3.43 2.45 23.41
C LEU A 576 -4.86 2.73 23.93
N HIS A 577 -5.01 3.52 25.00
CA HIS A 577 -6.29 3.96 25.56
C HIS A 577 -7.18 4.72 24.54
N ALA A 578 -6.60 5.28 23.47
CA ALA A 578 -7.35 5.93 22.41
C ALA A 578 -8.16 4.94 21.54
N VAL A 579 -7.74 3.66 21.49
CA VAL A 579 -8.31 2.63 20.60
C VAL A 579 -8.75 1.35 21.33
N ALA A 580 -8.40 1.19 22.60
CA ALA A 580 -8.80 0.07 23.45
C ALA A 580 -9.30 0.57 24.82
N GLU A 581 -9.91 -0.30 25.61
CA GLU A 581 -10.24 -0.05 27.01
C GLU A 581 -9.14 -0.65 27.89
N VAL A 582 -8.34 0.22 28.52
CA VAL A 582 -7.20 -0.19 29.35
C VAL A 582 -7.57 -0.05 30.82
N MET A 583 -7.54 -1.15 31.55
CA MET A 583 -7.79 -1.21 32.99
C MET A 583 -6.51 -1.59 33.73
N VAL A 584 -6.07 -0.73 34.65
CA VAL A 584 -4.98 -1.03 35.56
C VAL A 584 -5.60 -1.41 36.91
N VAL A 585 -5.44 -2.67 37.32
CA VAL A 585 -6.08 -3.22 38.52
C VAL A 585 -5.01 -3.53 39.57
N ALA A 586 -5.28 -3.20 40.84
CA ALA A 586 -4.41 -3.58 41.94
C ALA A 586 -4.33 -5.11 42.01
N SER A 587 -3.13 -5.68 42.01
CA SER A 587 -2.92 -7.12 42.12
C SER A 587 -3.66 -7.65 43.36
N GLN A 588 -4.71 -8.44 43.16
CA GLN A 588 -5.30 -9.17 44.28
C GLN A 588 -4.38 -10.35 44.63
N PRO A 589 -4.14 -10.63 45.93
CA PRO A 589 -3.46 -11.85 46.34
C PRO A 589 -4.37 -13.05 46.04
N ASP A 590 -3.85 -14.02 45.29
CA ASP A 590 -4.40 -15.37 45.01
C ASP A 590 -5.83 -15.63 45.55
N GLU A 591 -6.85 -15.38 44.71
CA GLU A 591 -8.12 -16.10 44.86
C GLU A 591 -8.00 -17.47 44.18
N PRO A 592 -8.53 -18.55 44.79
CA PRO A 592 -8.30 -19.92 44.33
C PRO A 592 -9.00 -20.19 43.00
N GLU A 593 -8.38 -21.04 42.18
CA GLU A 593 -8.85 -21.52 40.88
C GLU A 593 -10.37 -21.81 40.88
N PRO A 594 -11.15 -21.31 39.90
CA PRO A 594 -12.49 -21.82 39.67
C PRO A 594 -12.37 -23.26 39.14
N SER A 595 -12.79 -24.20 39.99
CA SER A 595 -12.90 -25.62 39.69
C SER A 595 -13.65 -25.87 38.37
N ILE A 596 -12.94 -26.40 37.38
CA ILE A 596 -13.52 -26.93 36.15
C ILE A 596 -14.29 -28.20 36.54
N PRO A 597 -15.62 -28.31 36.31
CA PRO A 597 -16.32 -29.57 36.51
C PRO A 597 -15.83 -30.60 35.47
N PRO A 598 -15.60 -31.87 35.87
CA PRO A 598 -15.02 -32.86 34.97
C PRO A 598 -15.99 -33.28 33.84
N SER A 599 -15.43 -33.21 32.62
CA SER A 599 -15.78 -33.81 31.32
C SER A 599 -17.13 -33.50 30.68
#